data_AF-G7QD48-F1
#
_entry.id   AF-G7QD48-F1
#
_cell.length_a   1.000
_cell.length_b   1.000
_cell.length_c   1.000
_cell.angle_alpha   90.00
_cell.angle_beta   90.00
_cell.angle_gamma   90.00
#
_symmetry.space_group_name_H-M   'P 1'
#
loop_
_entity.id
_entity.type
_entity.pdbx_description
1 polymer ?
#
loop_
_entity_poly.entity_id
_entity_poly.type
_entity_poly.pdbx_seq_one_letter_code
_entity_poly.pdbx_strand_id
1 'polypeptide(L)'
;MSIIDDVLKLLGKGYLPYQGHVEGHVYESLGCAPRRKPRWFVRERKYVCLGCSMRCSLVDPVGFELMLPVTYQTKKLAFASLPAVSARELVAKKILLTIPEVEFVLSIGRSKVWEMIQEGRLEKHPDSPPARVTTESIKQELLKQGEALYILQKK
;
A
#
# COMPACT_ATOMS: atom_id res chain seq x y z
N MET A 1 19.54 -14.71 -5.52
CA MET A 1 18.93 -13.36 -5.55
C MET A 1 17.44 -13.52 -5.63
N SER A 2 16.69 -12.85 -4.75
CA SER A 2 15.23 -12.98 -4.69
C SER A 2 14.58 -12.16 -5.80
N ILE A 3 13.42 -12.62 -6.30
CA ILE A 3 12.58 -11.84 -7.23
C ILE A 3 12.21 -10.47 -6.63
N ILE A 4 12.15 -10.38 -5.30
CA ILE A 4 11.89 -9.14 -4.57
C ILE A 4 13.04 -8.14 -4.81
N ASP A 5 14.30 -8.60 -4.75
CA ASP A 5 15.47 -7.73 -4.96
C ASP A 5 15.50 -7.17 -6.39
N ASP A 6 15.12 -7.99 -7.37
CA ASP A 6 15.07 -7.59 -8.78
C ASP A 6 13.97 -6.55 -9.03
N VAL A 7 12.79 -6.74 -8.41
CA VAL A 7 11.71 -5.75 -8.48
C VAL A 7 12.14 -4.44 -7.84
N LEU A 8 12.73 -4.47 -6.65
CA LEU A 8 13.21 -3.26 -5.96
C LEU A 8 14.27 -2.52 -6.80
N LYS A 9 15.18 -3.24 -7.45
CA LYS A 9 16.18 -2.65 -8.36
C LYS A 9 15.55 -1.98 -9.58
N LEU A 10 14.52 -2.58 -10.19
CA LEU A 10 13.82 -2.00 -11.33
C LEU A 10 13.08 -0.72 -10.91
N LEU A 11 12.33 -0.78 -9.81
CA LEU A 11 11.61 0.37 -9.26
C LEU A 11 12.58 1.51 -8.92
N GLY A 12 13.71 1.21 -8.26
CA GLY A 12 14.76 2.19 -7.95
C GLY A 12 15.42 2.82 -9.18
N LYS A 13 15.40 2.13 -10.33
CA LYS A 13 15.87 2.64 -11.63
C LYS A 13 14.79 3.41 -12.41
N GLY A 14 13.60 3.60 -11.84
CA GLY A 14 12.49 4.30 -12.47
C GLY A 14 11.68 3.48 -13.46
N TYR A 15 11.79 2.14 -13.43
CA TYR A 15 10.86 1.28 -14.15
C TYR A 15 9.55 1.18 -13.40
N LEU A 16 8.44 1.15 -14.14
CA LEU A 16 7.10 0.98 -13.59
C LEU A 16 6.48 -0.33 -14.10
N PRO A 17 5.63 -1.00 -13.32
CA PRO A 17 4.87 -2.15 -13.81
C PRO A 17 4.05 -1.77 -15.05
N TYR A 18 4.25 -2.50 -16.14
CA TYR A 18 3.49 -2.32 -17.36
C TYR A 18 2.12 -2.98 -17.21
N GLN A 19 1.05 -2.23 -17.50
CA GLN A 19 -0.35 -2.65 -17.29
C GLN A 19 -1.13 -2.83 -18.59
N GLY A 20 -0.53 -2.50 -19.74
CA GLY A 20 -1.17 -2.66 -21.04
C GLY A 20 -1.25 -4.13 -21.48
N HIS A 21 -1.99 -4.36 -22.55
CA HIS A 21 -2.00 -5.65 -23.22
C HIS A 21 -0.67 -5.89 -23.95
N VAL A 22 -0.29 -7.17 -24.04
CA VAL A 22 0.84 -7.64 -24.85
C VAL A 22 0.32 -8.77 -25.71
N GLU A 23 0.50 -8.65 -27.02
CA GLU A 23 0.02 -9.63 -27.99
C GLU A 23 0.72 -10.99 -27.82
N GLY A 24 0.01 -12.07 -28.17
CA GLY A 24 0.50 -13.45 -28.05
C GLY A 24 1.80 -13.72 -28.81
N HIS A 25 1.94 -13.14 -30.01
CA HIS A 25 3.09 -13.36 -30.90
C HIS A 25 4.43 -12.91 -30.29
N VAL A 26 4.40 -11.94 -29.37
CA VAL A 26 5.58 -11.49 -28.63
C VAL A 26 6.13 -12.62 -27.78
N TYR A 27 5.26 -13.38 -27.12
CA TYR A 27 5.66 -14.51 -26.28
C TYR A 27 6.18 -15.68 -27.10
N GLU A 28 5.58 -15.94 -28.25
CA GLU A 28 6.02 -16.97 -29.20
C GLU A 28 7.44 -16.68 -29.70
N SER A 29 7.69 -15.43 -30.11
CA SER A 29 9.01 -14.97 -30.57
C SER A 29 10.10 -15.08 -29.50
N LEU A 30 9.73 -14.92 -28.24
CA LEU A 30 10.63 -15.04 -27.10
C LEU A 30 10.81 -16.49 -26.60
N GLY A 31 10.08 -17.46 -27.17
CA GLY A 31 10.03 -18.83 -26.65
C GLY A 31 9.44 -18.93 -25.24
N CYS A 32 8.57 -18.00 -24.86
CA CYS A 32 7.94 -17.98 -23.55
C CYS A 32 6.84 -19.05 -23.46
N ALA A 33 6.91 -19.91 -22.44
CA ALA A 33 5.87 -20.90 -22.21
C ALA A 33 4.54 -20.26 -21.75
N PRO A 34 3.37 -20.70 -22.29
CA PRO A 34 2.07 -20.09 -22.02
C PRO A 34 1.59 -20.23 -20.56
N ARG A 35 2.20 -21.12 -19.77
CA ARG A 35 1.85 -21.32 -18.34
C ARG A 35 2.48 -20.30 -17.39
N ARG A 36 3.41 -19.45 -17.85
CA ARG A 36 4.07 -18.46 -16.98
C ARG A 36 3.29 -17.15 -17.01
N LYS A 37 3.01 -16.58 -15.84
CA LYS A 37 2.42 -15.23 -15.74
C LYS A 37 3.51 -14.20 -16.04
N PRO A 38 3.47 -13.50 -17.19
CA PRO A 38 4.45 -12.48 -17.50
C PRO A 38 4.32 -11.31 -16.53
N ARG A 39 5.45 -10.70 -16.19
CA ARG A 39 5.51 -9.54 -15.29
C ARG A 39 6.41 -8.49 -15.94
N TRP A 40 5.81 -7.63 -16.75
CA TRP A 40 6.52 -6.62 -17.51
C TRP A 40 6.69 -5.32 -16.72
N PHE A 41 7.83 -4.69 -16.91
CA PHE A 41 8.19 -3.39 -16.38
C PHE A 41 8.67 -2.50 -17.52
N VAL A 42 8.23 -1.26 -17.55
CA VAL A 42 8.54 -0.30 -18.62
C VAL A 42 9.24 0.93 -18.05
N ARG A 43 10.22 1.43 -18.80
CA ARG A 43 10.79 2.76 -18.64
C ARG A 43 11.06 3.33 -20.02
N GLU A 44 10.41 4.44 -20.37
CA GLU A 44 10.50 5.05 -21.70
C GLU A 44 10.16 4.02 -22.79
N ARG A 45 11.15 3.56 -23.58
CA ARG A 45 10.99 2.54 -24.63
C ARG A 45 11.56 1.18 -24.27
N LYS A 46 11.96 0.95 -23.02
CA LYS A 46 12.59 -0.29 -22.56
C LYS A 46 11.62 -1.12 -21.74
N TYR A 47 11.47 -2.40 -22.08
CA TYR A 47 10.56 -3.34 -21.47
C TYR A 47 11.33 -4.52 -20.89
N VAL A 48 11.10 -4.86 -19.62
CA VAL A 48 11.79 -5.95 -18.92
C VAL A 48 10.78 -6.89 -18.28
N CYS A 49 10.89 -8.18 -18.54
CA CYS A 49 10.04 -9.21 -17.94
C CYS A 49 10.75 -9.90 -16.79
N LEU A 50 10.08 -10.02 -15.63
CA LEU A 50 10.52 -10.83 -14.48
C LEU A 50 9.65 -12.07 -14.25
N GLY A 51 8.84 -12.47 -15.23
CA GLY A 51 7.93 -13.63 -15.11
C GLY A 51 8.60 -15.00 -15.25
N CYS A 52 9.84 -15.04 -15.73
CA CYS A 52 10.56 -16.27 -16.03
C CYS A 52 12.07 -16.13 -15.75
N SER A 53 12.78 -17.27 -15.72
CA SER A 53 14.24 -17.32 -15.56
C SER A 53 15.02 -16.63 -16.68
N MET A 54 14.44 -16.52 -17.88
CA MET A 54 15.08 -15.89 -19.06
C MET A 54 15.20 -14.37 -18.92
N ARG A 55 14.35 -13.73 -18.10
CA ARG A 55 14.37 -12.28 -17.81
C ARG A 55 14.49 -11.41 -19.08
N CYS A 56 13.56 -11.60 -20.02
CA CYS A 56 13.59 -10.94 -21.33
C CYS A 56 13.65 -9.41 -21.21
N SER A 57 14.47 -8.77 -22.03
CA SER A 57 14.59 -7.31 -22.13
C SER A 57 14.45 -6.89 -23.59
N LEU A 58 13.52 -5.97 -23.86
CA LEU A 58 13.17 -5.49 -25.18
C LEU A 58 13.26 -3.97 -25.26
N VAL A 59 13.54 -3.46 -26.46
CA VAL A 59 13.56 -2.03 -26.75
C VAL A 59 12.62 -1.80 -27.92
N ASP A 60 11.64 -0.93 -27.73
CA ASP A 60 10.60 -0.59 -28.71
C ASP A 60 9.90 -1.82 -29.36
N PRO A 61 9.40 -2.78 -28.56
CA PRO A 61 8.80 -4.00 -29.09
C PRO A 61 7.45 -3.75 -29.75
N VAL A 62 7.26 -4.37 -30.91
CA VAL A 62 5.94 -4.49 -31.56
C VAL A 62 5.04 -5.42 -30.73
N GLY A 63 3.74 -5.15 -30.71
CA GLY A 63 2.75 -5.95 -29.98
C GLY A 63 2.54 -5.56 -28.51
N PHE A 64 3.16 -4.46 -28.06
CA PHE A 64 2.83 -3.82 -26.79
C PHE A 64 1.82 -2.69 -27.03
N GLU A 65 0.71 -2.73 -26.32
CA GLU A 65 -0.28 -1.65 -26.32
C GLU A 65 0.35 -0.30 -25.90
N LEU A 66 0.09 0.73 -26.71
CA LEU A 66 0.52 2.10 -26.39
C LEU A 66 -0.28 2.62 -25.20
N MET A 67 0.37 2.67 -24.04
CA MET A 67 -0.21 3.30 -22.86
C MET A 67 -0.27 4.81 -23.07
N LEU A 68 -1.48 5.36 -23.14
CA LEU A 68 -1.67 6.80 -23.11
C LEU A 68 -1.01 7.37 -21.84
N PRO A 69 -0.39 8.57 -21.91
CA PRO A 69 0.17 9.26 -20.76
C PRO A 69 -0.95 9.84 -19.90
N VAL A 70 -1.93 9.01 -19.53
CA VAL A 70 -2.81 9.32 -18.43
C VAL A 70 -1.92 9.19 -17.21
N THR A 71 -1.74 10.28 -16.46
CA THR A 71 -1.18 10.24 -15.11
C THR A 71 -2.04 9.29 -14.30
N TYR A 72 -1.72 8.00 -14.34
CA TYR A 72 -2.22 7.05 -13.39
C TYR A 72 -1.75 7.60 -12.07
N GLN A 73 -2.71 8.08 -11.27
CA GLN A 73 -2.51 8.09 -9.84
C GLN A 73 -2.29 6.63 -9.50
N THR A 74 -1.03 6.20 -9.51
CA THR A 74 -0.60 5.11 -8.65
C THR A 74 -1.26 5.45 -7.35
N LYS A 75 -2.22 4.62 -6.92
CA LYS A 75 -2.70 4.69 -5.55
C LYS A 75 -1.41 4.63 -4.77
N LYS A 76 -0.91 5.77 -4.29
CA LYS A 76 0.26 5.80 -3.43
C LYS A 76 -0.09 4.73 -2.43
N LEU A 77 0.68 3.64 -2.42
CA LEU A 77 0.56 2.67 -1.36
C LEU A 77 0.79 3.55 -0.14
N ALA A 78 -0.28 3.94 0.55
CA ALA A 78 -0.25 5.04 1.50
C ALA A 78 0.74 4.75 2.63
N PHE A 79 1.16 3.48 2.71
CA PHE A 79 2.17 2.90 3.58
C PHE A 79 3.63 3.15 3.16
N ALA A 80 3.94 3.38 1.87
CA ALA A 80 5.33 3.50 1.39
C ALA A 80 6.00 4.83 1.77
N SER A 81 5.20 5.82 2.16
CA SER A 81 5.68 7.13 2.60
C SER A 81 4.90 7.62 3.81
N LEU A 82 4.62 6.71 4.77
CA LEU A 82 4.37 7.14 6.13
C LEU A 82 5.72 7.61 6.69
N PRO A 83 5.84 8.82 7.24
CA PRO A 83 6.98 9.09 8.11
C PRO A 83 6.99 8.00 9.19
N ALA A 84 8.17 7.51 9.58
CA ALA A 84 8.38 6.44 10.56
C ALA A 84 7.95 6.85 11.99
N VAL A 85 6.77 7.44 12.12
CA VAL A 85 6.15 7.90 13.36
C VAL A 85 5.43 6.69 13.93
N SER A 86 5.93 6.20 15.05
CA SER A 86 5.25 5.14 15.79
C SER A 86 3.86 5.61 16.25
N ALA A 87 2.91 4.67 16.43
CA ALA A 87 1.59 4.99 16.96
C ALA A 87 1.67 5.77 18.30
N ARG A 88 2.66 5.43 19.14
CA ARG A 88 2.94 6.13 20.41
C ARG A 88 3.35 7.58 20.21
N GLU A 89 4.25 7.85 19.25
CA GLU A 89 4.66 9.21 18.94
C GLU A 89 3.52 10.05 18.35
N LEU A 90 2.64 9.43 17.57
CA LEU A 90 1.50 10.10 16.94
C LEU A 90 0.53 10.61 18.01
N VAL A 91 0.24 9.76 19.00
CA VAL A 91 -0.57 10.07 20.20
C VAL A 91 0.14 11.04 21.16
N ALA A 92 1.47 11.11 21.16
CA ALA A 92 2.21 12.06 21.99
C ALA A 92 2.26 13.47 21.38
N LYS A 93 2.33 13.57 20.05
CA LYS A 93 2.57 14.84 19.33
C LYS A 93 1.29 15.57 18.92
N LYS A 94 0.16 14.87 18.76
CA LYS A 94 -1.10 15.44 18.29
C LYS A 94 -2.15 15.45 19.40
N ILE A 95 -3.00 16.47 19.40
CA ILE A 95 -4.17 16.59 20.28
C ILE A 95 -5.42 16.00 19.60
N LEU A 96 -5.50 16.13 18.28
CA LEU A 96 -6.60 15.63 17.45
C LEU A 96 -6.05 14.74 16.33
N LEU A 97 -6.60 13.54 16.21
CA LEU A 97 -6.22 12.55 15.19
C LEU A 97 -7.32 12.43 14.13
N THR A 98 -6.92 12.26 12.88
CA THR A 98 -7.84 11.96 11.77
C THR A 98 -8.23 10.48 11.76
N ILE A 99 -9.36 10.14 11.13
CA ILE A 99 -9.83 8.73 11.05
C ILE A 99 -8.74 7.74 10.59
N PRO A 100 -7.95 8.00 9.51
CA PRO A 100 -6.87 7.09 9.12
C PRO A 100 -5.77 6.93 10.16
N GLU A 101 -5.49 7.97 10.95
CA GLU A 101 -4.51 7.92 12.03
C GLU A 101 -5.05 7.10 13.22
N VAL A 102 -6.35 7.19 13.50
CA VAL A 102 -7.01 6.34 14.50
C VAL A 102 -7.00 4.88 14.08
N GLU A 103 -7.29 4.58 12.80
CA GLU A 103 -7.17 3.24 12.22
C GLU A 103 -5.76 2.67 12.45
N PHE A 104 -4.73 3.49 12.22
CA PHE A 104 -3.34 3.11 12.43
C PHE A 104 -2.98 2.89 13.90
N VAL A 105 -3.40 3.79 14.80
CA VAL A 105 -3.05 3.71 16.23
C VAL A 105 -3.72 2.52 16.92
N LEU A 106 -5.01 2.30 16.63
CA LEU A 106 -5.80 1.23 17.24
C LEU A 106 -5.75 -0.08 16.44
N SER A 107 -5.11 -0.10 15.27
CA SER A 107 -5.01 -1.27 14.37
C SER A 107 -6.38 -1.86 14.01
N ILE A 108 -7.36 -1.00 13.72
CA ILE A 108 -8.74 -1.37 13.38
C ILE A 108 -9.16 -0.78 12.04
N GLY A 109 -10.17 -1.38 11.40
CA GLY A 109 -10.73 -0.87 10.16
C GLY A 109 -11.66 0.34 10.35
N ARG A 110 -11.77 1.18 9.32
CA ARG A 110 -12.59 2.40 9.27
C ARG A 110 -14.01 2.24 9.82
N SER A 111 -14.71 1.17 9.44
CA SER A 111 -16.09 0.93 9.88
C SER A 111 -16.16 0.78 11.40
N LYS A 112 -15.17 0.13 12.01
CA LYS A 112 -15.13 -0.06 13.46
C LYS A 112 -14.80 1.23 14.21
N VAL A 113 -13.99 2.11 13.61
CA VAL A 113 -13.75 3.45 14.16
C VAL A 113 -15.06 4.23 14.25
N TRP A 114 -15.86 4.23 13.18
CA TRP A 114 -17.16 4.91 13.16
C TRP A 114 -18.16 4.31 14.15
N GLU A 115 -18.20 2.99 14.27
CA GLU A 115 -19.02 2.29 15.26
C GLU A 115 -18.64 2.75 16.68
N MET A 116 -17.35 2.81 17.02
CA MET A 116 -16.91 3.28 18.34
C MET A 116 -17.18 4.77 18.58
N ILE A 117 -17.20 5.60 17.54
CA ILE A 117 -17.65 7.00 17.65
C ILE A 117 -19.15 7.04 17.95
N GLN A 118 -19.97 6.22 17.29
CA GLN A 118 -21.41 6.14 17.53
C GLN A 118 -21.74 5.57 18.91
N GLU A 119 -20.96 4.59 19.39
CA GLU A 119 -21.03 4.04 20.74
C GLU A 119 -20.59 5.03 21.84
N GLY A 120 -20.04 6.20 21.46
CA GLY A 120 -19.52 7.19 22.40
C GLY A 120 -18.20 6.81 23.07
N ARG A 121 -17.53 5.76 22.58
CA ARG A 121 -16.21 5.33 23.07
C ARG A 121 -15.09 6.21 22.55
N LEU A 122 -15.27 6.74 21.34
CA LEU A 122 -14.37 7.71 20.71
C LEU A 122 -15.02 9.08 20.63
N GLU A 123 -14.41 10.07 21.28
CA GLU A 123 -14.90 11.45 21.25
C GLU A 123 -14.50 12.15 19.94
N LYS A 124 -15.49 12.44 19.11
CA LYS A 124 -15.32 13.25 17.90
C LYS A 124 -15.43 14.73 18.24
N HIS A 125 -14.51 15.53 17.73
CA HIS A 125 -14.61 16.99 17.84
C HIS A 125 -15.76 17.52 16.97
N PRO A 126 -16.72 18.28 17.53
CA PRO A 126 -17.99 18.64 16.87
C PRO A 126 -17.80 19.44 15.57
N ASP A 127 -16.86 20.39 15.54
CA ASP A 127 -16.72 21.35 14.44
C ASP A 127 -15.47 21.16 13.57
N SER A 128 -15.06 19.91 13.31
CA SER A 128 -13.90 19.65 12.46
C SER A 128 -14.23 18.74 11.27
N PRO A 129 -14.47 19.31 10.08
CA PRO A 129 -14.27 18.60 8.82
C PRO A 129 -12.79 18.78 8.37
N PRO A 130 -12.03 17.70 8.12
CA PRO A 130 -12.39 16.28 8.22
C PRO A 130 -12.52 15.79 9.67
N ALA A 131 -13.36 14.78 9.91
CA ALA A 131 -13.66 14.26 11.25
C ALA A 131 -12.38 13.94 12.05
N ARG A 132 -12.25 14.53 13.24
CA ARG A 132 -11.14 14.32 14.16
C ARG A 132 -11.61 13.77 15.49
N VAL A 133 -10.77 12.92 16.08
CA VAL A 133 -10.98 12.26 17.37
C VAL A 133 -9.96 12.77 18.37
N THR A 134 -10.36 12.94 19.64
CA THR A 134 -9.47 13.40 20.72
C THR A 134 -8.46 12.32 21.10
N THR A 135 -7.26 12.77 21.45
CA THR A 135 -6.16 11.86 21.80
C THR A 135 -6.38 11.19 23.14
N GLU A 136 -7.06 11.90 24.06
CA GLU A 136 -7.42 11.45 25.39
C GLU A 136 -8.31 10.20 25.32
N SER A 137 -9.33 10.24 24.47
CA SER A 137 -10.25 9.13 24.25
C SER A 137 -9.52 7.91 23.65
N ILE A 138 -8.58 8.13 22.72
CA ILE A 138 -7.75 7.06 22.15
C ILE A 138 -6.81 6.45 23.19
N LYS A 139 -6.20 7.25 24.06
CA LYS A 139 -5.35 6.76 25.16
C LYS A 139 -6.13 5.88 26.14
N GLN A 140 -7.35 6.28 26.50
CA GLN A 140 -8.20 5.48 27.36
C GLN A 140 -8.55 4.12 26.72
N GLU A 141 -8.85 4.12 25.43
CA GLU A 141 -9.15 2.89 24.70
C GLU A 141 -7.92 1.97 24.59
N LEU A 142 -6.72 2.53 24.36
CA LEU A 142 -5.47 1.78 24.37
C LEU A 142 -5.17 1.14 25.75
N LEU A 143 -5.45 1.85 26.83
CA LEU A 143 -5.30 1.31 28.19
C LEU A 143 -6.26 0.13 28.43
N LYS A 144 -7.53 0.28 28.03
CA LYS A 144 -8.53 -0.81 28.12
C LYS A 144 -8.12 -2.04 27.31
N GLN A 145 -7.59 -1.85 26.11
CA GLN A 145 -7.07 -2.95 25.29
C GLN A 145 -5.83 -3.62 25.91
N GLY A 146 -4.94 -2.82 26.50
CA GLY A 146 -3.75 -3.33 27.21
C GLY A 146 -4.11 -4.14 28.47
N GLU A 147 -5.08 -3.68 29.25
CA GLU A 147 -5.61 -4.40 30.41
C GLU A 147 -6.33 -5.70 30.00
N ALA A 148 -7.12 -5.66 28.92
CA ALA A 148 -7.78 -6.84 28.37
C ALA A 148 -6.78 -7.92 27.92
N LEU A 149 -5.65 -7.52 27.33
CA LEU A 149 -4.56 -8.43 26.95
C LEU A 149 -3.84 -9.02 28.17
N TYR A 150 -3.65 -8.23 29.23
CA TYR A 150 -3.01 -8.69 30.47
C TYR A 150 -3.87 -9.71 31.24
N ILE A 151 -5.19 -9.57 31.22
CA ILE A 151 -6.12 -10.51 31.87
C ILE A 151 -6.18 -11.85 31.11
N LEU A 152 -6.04 -11.83 29.78
CA LEU A 152 -6.05 -13.04 28.95
C LEU A 152 -4.75 -13.86 29.03
N GLN A 153 -3.62 -13.25 29.41
CA GLN A 153 -2.33 -13.95 29.59
C GLN A 153 -2.15 -14.63 30.96
N LYS A 154 -3.08 -14.40 31.90
CA LYS A 154 -3.05 -14.99 33.26
C LYS A 154 -4.01 -16.18 33.46
N LYS A 155 -4.69 -16.62 32.41
CA LYS A 155 -5.44 -17.89 32.36
C LYS A 155 -4.63 -18.96 31.66
#